data_AF-A0A127SRY3-F1
#
_entry.id   AF-A0A127SRY3-F1
#
_cell.length_a   1.000
_cell.length_b   1.000
_cell.length_c   1.000
_cell.angle_alpha   90.00
_cell.angle_beta   90.00
_cell.angle_gamma   90.00
#
_symmetry.space_group_name_H-M   'P 1'
#
loop_
_entity.id
_entity.type
_entity.pdbx_description
1 polymer ?
#
loop_
_entity_poly.entity_id
_entity_poly.type
_entity_poly.pdbx_seq_one_letter_code
_entity_poly.pdbx_strand_id
1 'polypeptide(L)' 'QLGIPSSTLSHHISALVSVGLVTQNRESRTLMCVSQYEILEAIIEFLREECCVNSKTDVAEPAGKNG' A
#
# COMPACT_ATOMS: atom_id res chain seq x y z
N GLN A 1 -7.67 -15.67 17.36
CA GLN A 1 -8.46 -15.41 16.13
C GLN A 1 -8.52 -13.89 15.92
N LEU A 2 -8.50 -13.40 14.67
CA LEU A 2 -8.31 -11.97 14.31
C LEU A 2 -9.51 -11.04 14.59
N GLY A 3 -10.61 -11.52 15.19
CA GLY A 3 -11.80 -10.70 15.46
C GLY A 3 -12.61 -10.28 14.22
N ILE A 4 -12.28 -10.79 13.04
CA ILE A 4 -12.95 -10.50 11.76
C ILE A 4 -13.85 -11.70 11.39
N PRO A 5 -15.10 -11.49 10.96
CA PRO A 5 -15.95 -12.56 10.45
C PRO A 5 -15.31 -13.30 9.26
N SER A 6 -15.43 -14.63 9.22
CA SER A 6 -14.77 -15.45 8.20
C SER A 6 -15.14 -15.10 6.76
N SER A 7 -16.40 -14.71 6.52
CA SER A 7 -16.86 -14.26 5.20
C SER A 7 -16.20 -12.94 4.78
N THR A 8 -16.12 -11.98 5.70
CA THR A 8 -15.45 -10.68 5.48
C THR A 8 -13.97 -10.88 5.20
N LEU A 9 -13.29 -11.72 5.99
CA LEU A 9 -11.87 -12.03 5.76
C LEU A 9 -11.65 -12.70 4.40
N SER A 10 -12.48 -13.68 4.04
CA SER A 10 -12.38 -14.38 2.76
C SER A 10 -12.64 -13.45 1.56
N HIS A 11 -13.60 -12.53 1.70
CA HIS A 11 -13.88 -11.50 0.71
C HIS A 11 -12.65 -10.62 0.44
N HIS A 12 -12.01 -10.10 1.49
CA HIS A 12 -10.81 -9.26 1.34
C HIS A 12 -9.61 -10.03 0.80
N ILE A 13 -9.38 -11.28 1.25
CA ILE A 13 -8.31 -12.11 0.68
C ILE A 13 -8.56 -12.37 -0.81
N SER A 14 -9.80 -12.65 -1.21
CA SER A 14 -10.13 -12.87 -2.64
C SER A 14 -9.86 -11.62 -3.48
N ALA A 15 -10.16 -10.43 -2.95
CA ALA A 15 -9.83 -9.17 -3.60
C ALA A 15 -8.30 -9.00 -3.76
N LEU A 16 -7.51 -9.25 -2.70
CA LEU A 16 -6.05 -9.17 -2.76
C LEU A 16 -5.44 -10.20 -3.73
N VAL A 17 -6.02 -11.40 -3.83
CA VAL A 17 -5.62 -12.41 -4.81
C VAL A 17 -5.89 -11.94 -6.24
N SER A 18 -7.06 -11.33 -6.48
CA SER A 18 -7.42 -10.86 -7.83
C SER A 18 -6.48 -9.79 -8.40
N VAL A 19 -5.82 -9.03 -7.54
CA VAL A 19 -4.84 -8.01 -7.92
C VAL A 19 -3.38 -8.45 -7.73
N GLY A 20 -3.15 -9.72 -7.36
CA GLY A 20 -1.81 -10.30 -7.21
C GLY A 20 -1.03 -9.87 -5.96
N LEU A 21 -1.66 -9.22 -4.98
CA LEU A 21 -1.02 -8.84 -3.71
C LEU A 21 -0.89 -9.99 -2.71
N VAL A 22 -1.71 -11.02 -2.89
CA VAL A 22 -1.66 -12.28 -2.14
C VAL A 22 -1.71 -13.43 -3.13
N THR A 23 -0.89 -14.45 -2.90
CA THR A 23 -1.01 -15.75 -3.56
C THR A 23 -1.60 -16.78 -2.62
N GLN A 24 -2.23 -17.82 -3.16
CA GLN A 24 -2.77 -18.91 -2.37
C GLN A 24 -2.18 -20.23 -2.82
N ASN A 25 -1.64 -21.00 -1.89
CA ASN A 25 -1.21 -22.37 -2.10
C ASN A 25 -2.10 -23.32 -1.30
N ARG A 26 -2.58 -24.38 -1.93
CA ARG A 26 -3.39 -25.40 -1.26
C ARG A 26 -2.48 -26.52 -0.76
N GLU A 27 -2.35 -26.62 0.55
CA GLU A 27 -1.64 -27.69 1.25
C GLU A 27 -2.67 -28.65 1.85
N SER A 28 -3.02 -29.68 1.08
CA SER A 28 -4.07 -30.64 1.43
C SER A 28 -5.43 -29.94 1.66
N ARG A 29 -5.89 -29.86 2.92
CA ARG A 29 -7.14 -29.20 3.31
C ARG A 29 -6.96 -27.72 3.67
N THR A 30 -5.71 -27.27 3.85
CA THR A 30 -5.38 -25.92 4.26
C THR A 30 -5.08 -25.05 3.05
N LEU A 31 -5.57 -23.82 3.04
CA LEU A 31 -5.25 -22.81 2.04
C LEU A 31 -4.29 -21.79 2.68
N MET A 32 -3.02 -21.84 2.27
CA MET A 32 -1.99 -20.92 2.73
C MET A 32 -2.06 -19.64 1.90
N CYS A 33 -2.32 -18.51 2.56
CA CYS A 33 -2.33 -17.20 1.92
C CYS A 33 -0.98 -16.52 2.17
N VAL A 34 -0.24 -16.21 1.10
CA VAL A 34 1.11 -15.64 1.16
C VAL A 34 1.08 -14.25 0.54
N SER A 35 1.55 -13.25 1.26
CA SER A 35 1.65 -11.88 0.75
C SER A 35 2.83 -11.72 -0.20
N GLN A 36 2.61 -11.01 -1.31
CA GLN A 36 3.65 -10.68 -2.28
C GLN A 36 4.33 -9.37 -1.88
N TYR A 37 5.34 -9.46 -1.01
CA TYR A 37 5.99 -8.29 -0.42
C TYR A 37 6.70 -7.41 -1.44
N GLU A 38 7.29 -7.99 -2.48
CA GLU A 38 7.98 -7.24 -3.53
C GLU A 38 7.03 -6.28 -4.25
N ILE A 39 5.79 -6.73 -4.51
CA ILE A 39 4.76 -5.91 -5.17
C ILE A 39 4.23 -4.86 -4.20
N LEU A 40 3.98 -5.24 -2.94
CA LEU A 40 3.53 -4.30 -1.90
C LEU A 40 4.53 -3.18 -1.68
N GLU A 41 5.83 -3.48 -1.61
CA GLU A 41 6.88 -2.48 -1.43
C GLU A 41 6.97 -1.55 -2.64
N ALA A 42 6.88 -2.09 -3.87
CA ALA A 42 6.86 -1.27 -5.07
C ALA A 42 5.68 -0.28 -5.10
N ILE A 43 4.49 -0.69 -4.62
CA ILE A 43 3.33 0.20 -4.49
C ILE A 43 3.59 1.28 -3.44
N ILE A 44 4.15 0.90 -2.29
CA ILE A 44 4.48 1.86 -1.21
C ILE A 44 5.48 2.89 -1.72
N GLU A 45 6.51 2.45 -2.44
CA GLU A 45 7.52 3.35 -2.98
C GLU A 45 6.95 4.30 -4.02
N PHE A 46 6.13 3.79 -4.95
CA PHE A 46 5.39 4.62 -5.90
C PHE A 46 4.54 5.70 -5.18
N LEU A 47 3.82 5.32 -4.12
CA LEU A 47 3.03 6.29 -3.34
C LEU A 47 3.92 7.30 -2.58
N ARG A 48 5.11 6.90 -2.16
CA ARG A 48 6.09 7.78 -1.48
C ARG A 48 6.70 8.78 -2.46
N GLU A 49 7.05 8.36 -3.67
CA GLU A 49 7.60 9.23 -4.72
C GLU A 49 6.63 10.36 -5.07
N GLU A 50 5.35 10.06 -5.13
CA GLU A 50 4.28 11.03 -5.39
C GLU A 50 3.81 11.75 -4.12
N CYS A 51 4.29 11.35 -2.94
CA CYS A 51 3.91 11.98 -1.69
C CYS A 51 4.57 13.36 -1.58
N CYS A 52 3.78 14.37 -1.23
CA CYS A 52 4.27 15.73 -0.94
C CYS A 52 5.00 16.47 -2.09
N VAL A 53 4.94 15.96 -3.33
CA VAL A 53 5.56 16.61 -4.51
C VAL A 53 5.05 18.03 -4.73
N ASN A 54 3.81 18.32 -4.33
CA ASN A 54 3.19 19.64 -4.45
C ASN A 54 3.13 20.42 -3.11
N SER A 55 3.83 19.94 -2.08
CA SER A 55 3.85 20.55 -0.74
C SER A 55 4.95 21.60 -0.57
N LYS A 56 5.87 21.72 -1.55
CA LYS A 56 6.78 22.87 -1.61
C LYS A 56 6.04 24.05 -2.21
N THR A 57 5.29 24.77 -1.37
CA THR A 57 5.03 26.17 -1.63
C THR A 57 6.37 26.88 -1.64
N ASP A 58 6.77 27.36 -2.81
CA ASP A 58 7.86 28.28 -2.99
C ASP A 58 7.63 29.52 -2.11
N VAL A 59 8.23 29.53 -0.92
CA VAL A 59 8.50 30.78 -0.22
C VAL A 59 9.66 31.42 -0.96
N ALA A 60 9.36 32.06 -2.07
CA ALA A 60 10.20 33.11 -2.59
C ALA A 60 10.09 34.31 -1.64
N GLU A 61 10.92 34.33 -0.60
CA GLU A 61 11.36 35.60 -0.01
C GLU A 61 12.74 35.90 -0.60
N PRO A 62 12.83 36.93 -1.44
CA PRO A 62 13.74 38.00 -1.04
C PRO A 62 13.30 39.39 -1.53
N ALA A 63 13.41 40.39 -0.65
CA ALA A 63 14.12 41.64 -0.94
C ALA A 63 14.13 42.55 0.29
N GLY A 64 15.28 42.64 0.95
CA GLY A 64 15.57 43.77 1.83
C GLY A 64 15.36 45.08 1.07
N LYS A 65 14.58 45.99 1.65
CA LYS A 65 14.54 47.40 1.25
C LYS A 65 15.44 48.15 2.22
N ASN A 66 16.68 48.42 1.80
CA ASN A 66 17.47 49.52 2.34
C ASN A 66 16.97 50.82 1.69
N GLY A 67 16.67 51.84 2.49
CA GLY A 67 16.27 53.17 2.05
C GLY A 67 15.59 53.94 3.17
#